data_AF-A0A1H3PI01-F1
#
_entry.id   AF-A0A1H3PI01-F1
#
_cell.length_a   1.000
_cell.length_b   1.000
_cell.length_c   1.000
_cell.angle_alpha   90.00
_cell.angle_beta   90.00
_cell.angle_gamma   90.00
#
_symmetry.space_group_name_H-M   'P 1'
#
loop_
_entity.id
_entity.type
_entity.pdbx_description
1 polymer ?
#
loop_
_entity_poly.entity_id
_entity_poly.type
_entity_poly.pdbx_seq_one_letter_code
_entity_poly.pdbx_strand_id
1 'polypeptide(L)'
;MLTTAAATLLAVSSAVVPATGTDEVPASVEVASVNGSGCPAGTADTSASGNTFSVSYRAFFAQAGGGANPADSRRNCQLSLRVSLPPGYTYGLAATSYTGFAHVEEGASALHRVSFYFQGTSPTVAVDHPFTGPLTGEWRSDYRPAEIVYSPCGDDRNLNINAELRVRTTDPSKRSFLVADASRGALRAKYEFAVKPC
;
A
#
# COMPACT_ATOMS: atom_id res chain seq x y z
N MET A 1 65.77 -18.94 47.75
CA MET A 1 65.23 -18.93 46.38
C MET A 1 63.71 -18.84 46.50
N LEU A 2 63.13 -17.65 46.31
CA LEU A 2 61.68 -17.45 46.26
C LEU A 2 61.38 -16.74 44.94
N THR A 3 60.69 -17.43 44.03
CA THR A 3 60.26 -16.90 42.73
C THR A 3 58.80 -16.45 42.84
N THR A 4 58.56 -15.15 42.70
CA THR A 4 57.22 -14.56 42.57
C THR A 4 56.84 -14.50 41.10
N ALA A 5 55.72 -15.13 40.74
CA ALA A 5 55.12 -15.04 39.41
C ALA A 5 54.06 -13.93 39.40
N ALA A 6 54.25 -12.90 38.57
CA ALA A 6 53.27 -11.84 38.34
C ALA A 6 52.36 -12.22 37.16
N ALA A 7 51.06 -12.33 37.40
CA ALA A 7 50.06 -12.55 36.36
C ALA A 7 49.54 -11.20 35.84
N THR A 8 49.79 -10.90 34.57
CA THR A 8 49.27 -9.71 33.87
C THR A 8 47.86 -9.99 33.34
N LEU A 9 46.86 -9.24 33.84
CA LEU A 9 45.52 -9.23 33.26
C LEU A 9 45.50 -8.36 31.99
N LEU A 10 45.13 -8.97 30.87
CA LEU A 10 44.81 -8.28 29.61
C LEU A 10 43.41 -7.67 29.71
N ALA A 11 43.31 -6.35 29.71
CA ALA A 11 42.04 -5.63 29.63
C ALA A 11 41.47 -5.72 28.20
N VAL A 12 40.34 -6.42 28.05
CA VAL A 12 39.60 -6.51 26.78
C VAL A 12 38.79 -5.21 26.62
N SER A 13 39.23 -4.30 25.76
CA SER A 13 38.44 -3.12 25.37
C SER A 13 37.29 -3.57 24.46
N SER A 14 36.06 -3.50 24.96
CA SER A 14 34.86 -3.64 24.14
C SER A 14 34.71 -2.40 23.25
N ALA A 15 34.96 -2.54 21.95
CA ALA A 15 34.61 -1.51 20.98
C ALA A 15 33.09 -1.41 20.90
N VAL A 16 32.51 -0.32 21.42
CA VAL A 16 31.11 0.02 21.23
C VAL A 16 30.97 0.52 19.79
N VAL A 17 30.47 -0.34 18.91
CA VAL A 17 30.10 0.07 17.55
C VAL A 17 28.83 0.90 17.66
N PRO A 18 28.79 2.16 17.17
CA PRO A 18 27.54 2.90 17.12
C PRO A 18 26.60 2.13 16.20
N ALA A 19 25.45 1.73 16.72
CA ALA A 19 24.37 1.26 15.86
C ALA A 19 24.01 2.44 14.94
N THR A 20 24.27 2.30 13.65
CA THR A 20 23.65 3.15 12.63
C THR A 20 22.18 2.77 12.57
N GLY A 21 21.42 3.21 13.58
CA GLY A 21 19.98 3.24 13.50
C GLY A 21 19.65 4.24 12.39
N THR A 22 19.08 3.76 11.30
CA THR A 22 18.21 4.62 10.50
C THR A 22 17.15 5.12 11.48
N ASP A 23 17.17 6.42 11.82
CA ASP A 23 16.14 7.06 12.65
C ASP A 23 14.80 6.96 11.91
N GLU A 24 14.16 5.81 12.04
CA GLU A 24 12.85 5.55 11.48
C GLU A 24 11.85 6.29 12.36
N VAL A 25 11.26 7.35 11.81
CA VAL A 25 10.28 8.15 12.53
C VAL A 25 9.04 7.26 12.74
N PRO A 26 8.69 6.91 13.98
CA PRO A 26 7.61 5.96 14.22
C PRO A 26 6.29 6.54 13.74
N ALA A 27 5.59 5.83 12.85
CA ALA A 27 4.27 6.20 12.37
C ALA A 27 3.23 5.17 12.82
N SER A 28 2.04 5.63 13.20
CA SER A 28 0.86 4.78 13.34
C SER A 28 -0.15 5.08 12.23
N VAL A 29 -0.86 4.05 11.77
CA VAL A 29 -1.87 4.18 10.72
C VAL A 29 -3.14 3.46 11.15
N GLU A 30 -4.24 4.22 11.25
CA GLU A 30 -5.55 3.72 11.63
C GLU A 30 -6.56 3.96 10.50
N VAL A 31 -7.47 3.01 10.29
CA VAL A 31 -8.59 3.21 9.37
C VAL A 31 -9.66 4.07 10.04
N ALA A 32 -9.82 5.31 9.58
CA ALA A 32 -10.86 6.21 10.06
C ALA A 32 -12.22 5.90 9.42
N SER A 33 -12.25 5.58 8.12
CA SER A 33 -13.45 5.10 7.43
C SER A 33 -13.12 4.31 6.18
N VAL A 34 -14.03 3.41 5.80
CA VAL A 34 -14.00 2.62 4.57
C VAL A 34 -15.31 2.80 3.82
N ASN A 35 -15.25 3.04 2.52
CA ASN A 35 -16.43 3.16 1.66
C ASN A 35 -16.13 2.56 0.27
N GLY A 36 -17.11 1.90 -0.34
CA GLY A 36 -17.02 1.43 -1.72
C GLY A 36 -17.39 -0.03 -1.90
N SER A 37 -17.75 -0.40 -3.12
CA SER A 37 -18.22 -1.75 -3.45
C SER A 37 -17.13 -2.82 -3.43
N GLY A 38 -15.85 -2.40 -3.50
CA GLY A 38 -14.68 -3.28 -3.42
C GLY A 38 -14.12 -3.48 -2.02
N CYS A 39 -14.66 -2.78 -1.03
CA CYS A 39 -14.30 -2.96 0.38
C CYS A 39 -15.48 -2.61 1.29
N PRO A 40 -16.47 -3.52 1.42
CA PRO A 40 -17.51 -3.37 2.44
C PRO A 40 -16.94 -3.14 3.84
N ALA A 41 -17.76 -2.56 4.73
CA ALA A 41 -17.32 -2.27 6.09
C ALA A 41 -16.74 -3.52 6.78
N GLY A 42 -15.56 -3.37 7.38
CA GLY A 42 -14.83 -4.45 8.03
C GLY A 42 -14.04 -5.36 7.09
N THR A 43 -14.03 -5.14 5.76
CA THR A 43 -13.26 -5.98 4.82
C THR A 43 -11.93 -5.36 4.38
N ALA A 44 -11.50 -4.29 5.04
CA ALA A 44 -10.22 -3.65 4.81
C ALA A 44 -9.54 -3.35 6.15
N ASP A 45 -8.30 -3.80 6.29
CA ASP A 45 -7.52 -3.71 7.51
C ASP A 45 -6.13 -3.13 7.20
N THR A 46 -5.58 -2.32 8.13
CA THR A 46 -4.25 -1.74 8.00
C THR A 46 -3.26 -2.34 8.98
N SER A 47 -2.00 -2.41 8.56
CA SER A 47 -0.87 -2.73 9.43
C SER A 47 0.29 -1.80 9.07
N ALA A 48 0.90 -1.15 10.07
CA ALA A 48 2.01 -0.24 9.89
C ALA A 48 3.27 -0.80 10.57
N SER A 49 4.41 -0.59 9.94
CA SER A 49 5.74 -0.91 10.47
C SER A 49 6.70 0.14 9.95
N GLY A 50 7.12 1.02 10.86
CA GLY A 50 8.08 2.06 10.53
C GLY A 50 7.55 3.04 9.47
N ASN A 51 8.31 3.28 8.41
CA ASN A 51 7.91 4.15 7.29
C ASN A 51 7.02 3.46 6.25
N THR A 52 6.51 2.26 6.54
CA THR A 52 5.65 1.51 5.65
C THR A 52 4.32 1.19 6.31
N PHE A 53 3.24 1.21 5.53
CA PHE A 53 2.00 0.53 5.91
C PHE A 53 1.47 -0.35 4.79
N SER A 54 0.67 -1.34 5.16
CA SER A 54 -0.03 -2.23 4.24
C SER A 54 -1.53 -2.16 4.49
N VAL A 55 -2.31 -2.26 3.41
CA VAL A 55 -3.74 -2.52 3.46
C VAL A 55 -4.00 -3.94 2.97
N SER A 56 -4.75 -4.70 3.75
CA SER A 56 -5.32 -5.99 3.34
C SER A 56 -6.77 -5.77 2.92
N TYR A 57 -7.14 -6.22 1.73
CA TYR A 57 -8.52 -6.26 1.27
C TYR A 57 -9.03 -7.70 1.26
N ARG A 58 -10.25 -7.93 1.73
CA ARG A 58 -10.88 -9.26 1.72
C ARG A 58 -11.91 -9.47 0.59
N ALA A 59 -12.35 -8.39 -0.06
CA ALA A 59 -13.46 -8.42 -1.03
C ALA A 59 -13.23 -7.52 -2.26
N PHE A 60 -11.97 -7.32 -2.67
CA PHE A 60 -11.64 -6.41 -3.76
C PHE A 60 -11.45 -7.17 -5.08
N PHE A 61 -12.57 -7.40 -5.75
CA PHE A 61 -12.69 -8.28 -6.92
C PHE A 61 -13.64 -7.68 -7.96
N ALA A 62 -13.18 -7.47 -9.19
CA ALA A 62 -14.00 -7.01 -10.30
C ALA A 62 -14.06 -8.07 -11.41
N GLN A 63 -15.22 -8.23 -12.05
CA GLN A 63 -15.43 -9.22 -13.10
C GLN A 63 -16.43 -8.76 -14.16
N ALA A 64 -16.31 -9.27 -15.37
CA ALA A 64 -17.25 -9.05 -16.46
C ALA A 64 -17.38 -10.30 -17.34
N GLY A 65 -18.55 -10.46 -17.96
CA GLY A 65 -18.89 -11.62 -18.80
C GLY A 65 -19.08 -12.92 -18.03
N GLY A 66 -19.36 -14.01 -18.75
CA GLY A 66 -19.69 -15.31 -18.18
C GLY A 66 -20.84 -15.26 -17.16
N GLY A 67 -21.86 -14.44 -17.41
CA GLY A 67 -23.01 -14.26 -16.51
C GLY A 67 -22.75 -13.42 -15.25
N ALA A 68 -21.62 -12.72 -15.15
CA ALA A 68 -21.38 -11.76 -14.07
C ALA A 68 -22.41 -10.61 -14.08
N ASN A 69 -22.76 -10.09 -12.90
CA ASN A 69 -23.62 -8.91 -12.79
C ASN A 69 -22.89 -7.69 -13.39
N PRO A 70 -23.52 -6.88 -14.24
CA PRO A 70 -22.89 -5.66 -14.78
C PRO A 70 -22.29 -4.73 -13.72
N ALA A 71 -22.88 -4.69 -12.52
CA ALA A 71 -22.37 -3.89 -11.39
C ALA A 71 -21.03 -4.41 -10.81
N ASP A 72 -20.61 -5.63 -11.14
CA ASP A 72 -19.34 -6.23 -10.70
C ASP A 72 -18.17 -5.84 -11.62
N SER A 73 -18.45 -5.23 -12.77
CA SER A 73 -17.43 -4.80 -13.74
C SER A 73 -16.54 -3.68 -13.23
N ARG A 74 -16.97 -2.98 -12.17
CA ARG A 74 -16.21 -1.93 -11.50
C ARG A 74 -16.40 -2.01 -9.99
N ARG A 75 -15.29 -2.20 -9.27
CA ARG A 75 -15.24 -2.11 -7.81
C ARG A 75 -14.26 -1.03 -7.41
N ASN A 76 -14.60 -0.25 -6.40
CA ASN A 76 -13.68 0.71 -5.82
C ASN A 76 -13.64 0.60 -4.30
N CYS A 77 -12.53 1.05 -3.72
CA CYS A 77 -12.35 1.21 -2.30
C CYS A 77 -11.80 2.60 -1.99
N GLN A 78 -12.59 3.37 -1.26
CA GLN A 78 -12.23 4.66 -0.68
C GLN A 78 -11.90 4.44 0.80
N LEU A 79 -10.62 4.55 1.12
CA LEU A 79 -10.11 4.55 2.49
C LEU A 79 -9.86 5.98 2.94
N SER A 80 -10.19 6.26 4.19
CA SER A 80 -9.71 7.43 4.93
C SER A 80 -8.89 6.91 6.09
N LEU A 81 -7.62 7.28 6.14
CA LEU A 81 -6.64 6.80 7.12
C LEU A 81 -6.18 7.96 8.00
N ARG A 82 -6.14 7.75 9.30
CA ARG A 82 -5.44 8.64 10.23
C ARG A 82 -4.01 8.16 10.34
N VAL A 83 -3.06 9.02 9.97
CA VAL A 83 -1.63 8.76 10.11
C VAL A 83 -1.10 9.68 11.20
N SER A 84 -0.49 9.10 12.23
CA SER A 84 0.08 9.86 13.35
C SER A 84 1.60 9.76 13.33
N LEU A 85 2.27 10.90 13.51
CA LEU A 85 3.73 11.03 13.60
C LEU A 85 4.11 11.81 14.87
N PRO A 86 5.36 11.76 15.31
CA PRO A 86 5.85 12.62 16.37
C PRO A 86 5.68 14.11 16.00
N PRO A 87 5.50 14.99 17.00
CA PRO A 87 5.43 16.43 16.76
C PRO A 87 6.64 16.96 15.98
N GLY A 88 6.40 17.90 15.07
CA GLY A 88 7.45 18.53 14.25
C GLY A 88 7.79 17.77 12.96
N TYR A 89 7.03 16.74 12.59
CA TYR A 89 7.21 16.01 11.33
C TYR A 89 5.99 16.10 10.44
N THR A 90 6.22 15.97 9.13
CA THR A 90 5.19 15.74 8.12
C THR A 90 5.55 14.55 7.25
N TYR A 91 4.57 14.02 6.53
CA TYR A 91 4.73 12.92 5.59
C TYR A 91 4.06 13.17 4.25
N GLY A 92 4.56 12.45 3.25
CA GLY A 92 3.90 12.23 1.98
C GLY A 92 4.05 10.78 1.55
N LEU A 93 3.32 10.38 0.50
CA LEU A 93 3.46 9.04 -0.08
C LEU A 93 4.63 9.02 -1.08
N ALA A 94 5.65 8.21 -0.77
CA ALA A 94 6.84 8.04 -1.61
C ALA A 94 6.69 6.91 -2.62
N ALA A 95 5.95 5.87 -2.25
CA ALA A 95 5.73 4.71 -3.11
C ALA A 95 4.43 4.00 -2.77
N THR A 96 3.88 3.31 -3.75
CA THR A 96 2.79 2.39 -3.57
C THR A 96 3.00 1.17 -4.44
N SER A 97 2.64 0.00 -3.93
CA SER A 97 2.66 -1.24 -4.68
C SER A 97 1.42 -2.06 -4.39
N TYR A 98 0.83 -2.62 -5.43
CA TYR A 98 -0.26 -3.59 -5.35
C TYR A 98 0.13 -4.86 -6.08
N THR A 99 -0.30 -5.99 -5.56
CA THR A 99 -0.11 -7.31 -6.17
C THR A 99 -1.44 -8.04 -6.20
N GLY A 100 -1.75 -8.75 -7.27
CA GLY A 100 -3.01 -9.48 -7.36
C GLY A 100 -2.96 -10.56 -8.43
N PHE A 101 -4.14 -11.07 -8.81
CA PHE A 101 -4.29 -12.03 -9.89
C PHE A 101 -5.26 -11.50 -10.96
N ALA A 102 -4.95 -11.78 -12.23
CA ALA A 102 -5.75 -11.38 -13.38
C ALA A 102 -6.07 -12.61 -14.22
N HIS A 103 -7.28 -12.64 -14.74
CA HIS A 103 -7.65 -13.47 -15.88
C HIS A 103 -8.44 -12.59 -16.84
N VAL A 104 -7.83 -12.25 -17.97
CA VAL A 104 -8.38 -11.36 -18.98
C VAL A 104 -8.42 -12.12 -20.28
N GLU A 105 -9.62 -12.35 -20.79
CA GLU A 105 -9.87 -13.07 -22.04
C GLU A 105 -9.36 -12.26 -23.24
N GLU A 106 -9.11 -12.95 -24.35
CA GLU A 106 -8.76 -12.28 -25.61
C GLU A 106 -9.85 -11.25 -26.00
N GLY A 107 -9.43 -10.03 -26.35
CA GLY A 107 -10.35 -8.93 -26.66
C GLY A 107 -10.96 -8.20 -25.45
N ALA A 108 -10.71 -8.68 -24.23
CA ALA A 108 -11.07 -8.01 -22.99
C ALA A 108 -9.93 -7.11 -22.46
N SER A 109 -10.26 -6.20 -21.54
CA SER A 109 -9.31 -5.37 -20.83
C SER A 109 -9.65 -5.25 -19.34
N ALA A 110 -8.62 -5.00 -18.53
CA ALA A 110 -8.78 -4.68 -17.13
C ALA A 110 -7.96 -3.43 -16.77
N LEU A 111 -8.27 -2.83 -15.63
CA LEU A 111 -7.60 -1.63 -15.14
C LEU A 111 -7.53 -1.71 -13.62
N HIS A 112 -6.34 -1.51 -13.08
CA HIS A 112 -6.15 -1.07 -11.71
C HIS A 112 -5.85 0.43 -11.72
N ARG A 113 -6.61 1.22 -10.94
CA ARG A 113 -6.45 2.67 -10.84
C ARG A 113 -6.35 3.09 -9.38
N VAL A 114 -5.43 3.98 -9.04
CA VAL A 114 -5.29 4.51 -7.68
C VAL A 114 -5.12 6.02 -7.68
N SER A 115 -5.66 6.70 -6.67
CA SER A 115 -5.46 8.13 -6.41
C SER A 115 -5.40 8.40 -4.91
N PHE A 116 -4.73 9.48 -4.54
CA PHE A 116 -4.41 9.82 -3.15
C PHE A 116 -4.68 11.30 -2.88
N TYR A 117 -5.02 11.68 -1.65
CA TYR A 117 -5.09 13.08 -1.24
C TYR A 117 -5.17 13.22 0.28
N PHE A 118 -4.79 14.39 0.78
CA PHE A 118 -5.07 14.76 2.15
C PHE A 118 -6.45 15.39 2.26
N GLN A 119 -7.11 15.22 3.40
CA GLN A 119 -8.39 15.85 3.66
C GLN A 119 -8.34 17.36 3.41
N GLY A 120 -9.32 17.89 2.67
CA GLY A 120 -9.38 19.31 2.29
C GLY A 120 -8.44 19.71 1.15
N THR A 121 -7.78 18.76 0.48
CA THR A 121 -7.03 19.01 -0.77
C THR A 121 -7.68 18.27 -1.95
N SER A 122 -7.33 18.67 -3.18
CA SER A 122 -7.72 17.92 -4.37
C SER A 122 -6.98 16.58 -4.46
N PRO A 123 -7.61 15.53 -5.04
CA PRO A 123 -6.94 14.30 -5.46
C PRO A 123 -5.67 14.56 -6.28
N THR A 124 -4.64 13.73 -6.05
CA THR A 124 -3.54 13.58 -7.00
C THR A 124 -4.09 13.10 -8.34
N VAL A 125 -3.30 13.31 -9.40
CA VAL A 125 -3.56 12.66 -10.68
C VAL A 125 -3.70 11.15 -10.44
N ALA A 126 -4.80 10.56 -10.94
CA ALA A 126 -5.03 9.14 -10.84
C ALA A 126 -4.00 8.38 -11.68
N VAL A 127 -3.51 7.28 -11.14
CA VAL A 127 -2.50 6.43 -11.75
C VAL A 127 -3.18 5.20 -12.30
N ASP A 128 -3.05 4.99 -13.60
CA ASP A 128 -3.64 3.87 -14.31
C ASP A 128 -2.60 2.78 -14.55
N HIS A 129 -3.01 1.54 -14.31
CA HIS A 129 -2.27 0.36 -14.68
C HIS A 129 -3.20 -0.56 -15.49
N PRO A 130 -3.21 -0.39 -16.83
CA PRO A 130 -4.09 -1.16 -17.72
C PRO A 130 -3.53 -2.56 -17.99
N PHE A 131 -4.43 -3.49 -18.25
CA PHE A 131 -4.15 -4.85 -18.68
C PHE A 131 -4.96 -5.16 -19.94
N THR A 132 -4.34 -5.85 -20.89
CA THR A 132 -4.99 -6.30 -22.12
C THR A 132 -4.89 -7.82 -22.21
N GLY A 133 -5.99 -8.48 -22.57
CA GLY A 133 -5.99 -9.93 -22.77
C GLY A 133 -5.34 -10.36 -24.09
N PRO A 134 -4.99 -11.65 -24.24
CA PRO A 134 -5.15 -12.70 -23.24
C PRO A 134 -4.08 -12.61 -22.13
N LEU A 135 -4.52 -12.64 -20.87
CA LEU A 135 -3.65 -12.61 -19.70
C LEU A 135 -4.20 -13.55 -18.64
N THR A 136 -3.36 -14.40 -18.07
CA THR A 136 -3.69 -15.17 -16.87
C THR A 136 -2.46 -15.26 -15.99
N GLY A 137 -2.53 -14.73 -14.78
CA GLY A 137 -1.40 -14.78 -13.86
C GLY A 137 -1.43 -13.71 -12.79
N GLU A 138 -0.38 -13.69 -12.00
CA GLU A 138 -0.14 -12.63 -11.03
C GLU A 138 0.18 -11.31 -11.74
N TRP A 139 -0.26 -10.21 -11.15
CA TRP A 139 0.09 -8.87 -11.59
C TRP A 139 0.62 -8.05 -10.43
N ARG A 140 1.42 -7.04 -10.79
CA ARG A 140 1.93 -6.04 -9.86
C ARG A 140 1.81 -4.67 -10.50
N SER A 141 1.31 -3.70 -9.74
CA SER A 141 1.34 -2.29 -10.14
C SER A 141 2.09 -1.49 -9.10
N ASP A 142 3.10 -0.74 -9.55
CA ASP A 142 3.87 0.16 -8.71
C ASP A 142 3.62 1.61 -9.10
N TYR A 143 3.67 2.48 -8.11
CA TYR A 143 3.59 3.92 -8.29
C TYR A 143 4.63 4.61 -7.44
N ARG A 144 5.35 5.55 -8.04
CA ARG A 144 6.20 6.54 -7.37
C ARG A 144 5.88 7.91 -7.97
N PRO A 145 5.39 8.87 -7.18
CA PRO A 145 5.12 10.20 -7.71
C PRO A 145 6.44 10.89 -8.10
N ALA A 146 6.40 11.70 -9.18
CA ALA A 146 7.54 12.53 -9.57
C ALA A 146 7.85 13.60 -8.51
N GLU A 147 6.82 14.07 -7.82
CA GLU A 147 6.92 14.99 -6.69
C GLU A 147 6.02 14.50 -5.55
N ILE A 148 6.59 14.39 -4.34
CA ILE A 148 5.86 13.93 -3.17
C ILE A 148 5.07 15.12 -2.59
N VAL A 149 3.75 15.00 -2.60
CA VAL A 149 2.86 15.93 -1.90
C VAL A 149 2.87 15.57 -0.41
N TYR A 150 3.23 16.54 0.43
CA TYR A 150 3.26 16.38 1.88
C TYR A 150 1.99 16.94 2.53
N SER A 151 1.58 16.35 3.65
CA SER A 151 0.54 16.94 4.50
C SER A 151 1.03 18.30 5.03
N PRO A 152 0.17 19.33 5.09
CA PRO A 152 0.51 20.58 5.77
C PRO A 152 0.95 20.33 7.21
N CYS A 153 2.00 21.05 7.65
CA CYS A 153 2.50 20.98 9.01
C CYS A 153 1.47 21.52 10.01
N GLY A 154 1.33 20.84 11.15
CA GLY A 154 0.44 21.27 12.24
C GLY A 154 -1.04 20.92 12.06
N ASP A 155 -1.44 20.35 10.91
CA ASP A 155 -2.81 19.88 10.67
C ASP A 155 -2.88 18.34 10.72
N ASP A 156 -3.77 17.79 11.54
CA ASP A 156 -4.15 16.38 11.48
C ASP A 156 -5.13 16.14 10.33
N ARG A 157 -4.59 15.83 9.14
CA ARG A 157 -5.37 15.52 7.95
C ARG A 157 -5.38 14.04 7.67
N ASN A 158 -6.58 13.48 7.47
CA ASN A 158 -6.69 12.11 7.00
C ASN A 158 -6.09 11.96 5.60
N LEU A 159 -5.32 10.89 5.41
CA LEU A 159 -4.90 10.42 4.10
C LEU A 159 -6.05 9.64 3.46
N ASN A 160 -6.50 10.10 2.31
CA ASN A 160 -7.54 9.45 1.52
C ASN A 160 -6.91 8.68 0.36
N ILE A 161 -7.33 7.43 0.20
CA ILE A 161 -6.88 6.53 -0.88
C ILE A 161 -8.12 6.02 -1.61
N ASN A 162 -8.18 6.22 -2.92
CA ASN A 162 -9.20 5.61 -3.75
C ASN A 162 -8.54 4.63 -4.73
N ALA A 163 -8.78 3.34 -4.54
CA ALA A 163 -8.37 2.27 -5.44
C ALA A 163 -9.57 1.75 -6.24
N GLU A 164 -9.37 1.41 -7.50
CA GLU A 164 -10.40 0.90 -8.40
C GLU A 164 -9.87 -0.30 -9.20
N LEU A 165 -10.69 -1.35 -9.28
CA LEU A 165 -10.56 -2.41 -10.27
C LEU A 165 -11.71 -2.28 -11.26
N ARG A 166 -11.39 -2.39 -12.54
CA ARG A 166 -12.36 -2.37 -13.62
C ARG A 166 -12.04 -3.44 -14.65
N VAL A 167 -13.06 -4.12 -15.16
CA VAL A 167 -12.95 -5.12 -16.22
C VAL A 167 -13.96 -4.79 -17.32
N ARG A 168 -13.53 -4.91 -18.57
CA ARG A 168 -14.36 -4.74 -19.77
C ARG A 168 -14.17 -5.96 -20.66
N THR A 169 -15.25 -6.48 -21.19
CA THR A 169 -15.23 -7.57 -22.18
C THR A 169 -16.12 -7.19 -23.35
N THR A 170 -15.76 -7.66 -24.53
CA THR A 170 -16.59 -7.60 -25.75
C THR A 170 -17.33 -8.91 -26.00
N ASP A 171 -16.91 -10.00 -25.36
CA ASP A 171 -17.59 -11.30 -25.38
C ASP A 171 -18.28 -11.53 -24.01
N PRO A 172 -19.62 -11.40 -23.91
CA PRO A 172 -20.33 -11.57 -22.65
C PRO A 172 -20.41 -13.04 -22.21
N SER A 173 -20.09 -14.00 -23.09
CA SER A 173 -20.11 -15.43 -22.76
C SER A 173 -18.87 -15.87 -21.99
N LYS A 174 -17.74 -15.18 -22.16
CA LYS A 174 -16.47 -15.47 -21.48
C LYS A 174 -16.27 -14.58 -20.26
N ARG A 175 -15.67 -15.12 -19.20
CA ARG A 175 -15.48 -14.39 -17.94
C ARG A 175 -14.07 -13.83 -17.86
N SER A 176 -13.95 -12.52 -17.69
CA SER A 176 -12.71 -11.86 -17.27
C SER A 176 -12.84 -11.33 -15.86
N PHE A 177 -11.75 -11.33 -15.09
CA PHE A 177 -11.71 -10.79 -13.75
C PHE A 177 -10.33 -10.25 -13.35
N LEU A 178 -10.36 -9.31 -12.40
CA LEU A 178 -9.18 -8.75 -11.74
C LEU A 178 -9.40 -8.83 -10.24
N VAL A 179 -8.44 -9.42 -9.53
CA VAL A 179 -8.50 -9.65 -8.09
C VAL A 179 -7.36 -8.91 -7.42
N ALA A 180 -7.69 -8.14 -6.39
CA ALA A 180 -6.75 -7.49 -5.50
C ALA A 180 -7.15 -7.77 -4.04
N ASP A 181 -7.39 -9.04 -3.67
CA ASP A 181 -7.73 -9.45 -2.30
C ASP A 181 -6.73 -10.47 -1.74
N ALA A 182 -6.73 -10.62 -0.41
CA ALA A 182 -5.84 -11.51 0.32
C ALA A 182 -6.28 -13.00 0.29
N SER A 183 -7.40 -13.34 -0.37
CA SER A 183 -7.95 -14.71 -0.36
C SER A 183 -7.16 -15.69 -1.22
N ARG A 184 -6.37 -15.18 -2.18
CA ARG A 184 -5.54 -15.95 -3.12
C ARG A 184 -4.04 -15.92 -2.80
N GLY A 185 -3.66 -15.37 -1.63
CA GLY A 185 -2.26 -15.16 -1.23
C GLY A 185 -2.03 -13.76 -0.66
N ALA A 186 -0.77 -13.37 -0.46
CA ALA A 186 -0.42 -12.08 0.11
C ALA A 186 -0.59 -10.95 -0.92
N LEU A 187 -1.83 -10.59 -1.24
CA LEU A 187 -2.06 -9.21 -1.64
C LEU A 187 -1.56 -8.32 -0.50
N ARG A 188 -0.57 -7.49 -0.83
CA ARG A 188 -0.10 -6.40 0.01
C ARG A 188 -0.22 -5.14 -0.82
N ALA A 189 -1.28 -4.37 -0.61
CA ALA A 189 -1.23 -2.97 -1.00
C ALA A 189 -0.25 -2.29 -0.02
N LYS A 190 1.01 -2.17 -0.42
CA LYS A 190 2.10 -1.61 0.37
C LYS A 190 2.27 -0.14 0.02
N TYR A 191 2.46 0.68 1.03
CA TYR A 191 2.68 2.11 0.90
C TYR A 191 3.92 2.51 1.69
N GLU A 192 4.74 3.37 1.11
CA GLU A 192 5.96 3.88 1.73
C GLU A 192 5.81 5.38 1.96
N PHE A 193 6.10 5.83 3.18
CA PHE A 193 6.09 7.23 3.56
C PHE A 193 7.46 7.87 3.32
N ALA A 194 7.46 9.06 2.73
CA ALA A 194 8.55 10.02 2.88
C ALA A 194 8.23 10.92 4.06
N VAL A 195 9.13 10.97 5.04
CA VAL A 195 8.98 11.78 6.25
C VAL A 195 10.04 12.87 6.24
N LYS A 196 9.67 14.08 6.64
CA LYS A 196 10.62 15.19 6.84
C LYS A 196 10.21 16.08 8.01
N PRO A 197 11.15 16.82 8.60
CA PRO A 197 10.81 17.86 9.57
C PRO A 197 9.90 18.92 8.94
N CYS A 198 9.02 19.45 9.78
CA CYS A 198 8.56 20.81 9.72
C CYS A 198 9.67 21.73 10.28
#